data_AF-A0A1W9SCS9-F1
#
_entry.id   AF-A0A1W9SCS9-F1
#
_cell.length_a   1.000
_cell.length_b   1.000
_cell.length_c   1.000
_cell.angle_alpha   90.00
_cell.angle_beta   90.00
_cell.angle_gamma   90.00
#
_symmetry.space_group_name_H-M   'P 1'
#
loop_
_entity.id
_entity.type
_entity.pdbx_description
1 polymer ?
#
loop_
_entity_poly.entity_id
_entity_poly.type
_entity_poly.pdbx_seq_one_letter_code
_entity_poly.pdbx_strand_id
1 'polypeptide(L)'
;MITNPPFHKESSPNLEKNIAHHEQIPLQKWIELCLKRVRNNGFFGIVIPTARLTETLIQLEKNNMGKIIITTFRETKKRITITAIKDNKTPLEIINLSHSDYLAPK
;
A
#
# COMPACT_ATOMS: atom_id res chain seq x y z
N MET A 1 8.04 -3.89 6.92
CA MET A 1 7.22 -4.76 6.06
C MET A 1 6.91 -3.99 4.79
N ILE A 2 7.18 -4.56 3.61
CA ILE A 2 6.81 -3.99 2.31
C ILE A 2 6.04 -5.06 1.53
N THR A 3 4.92 -4.71 0.93
CA THR A 3 4.08 -5.66 0.19
C THR A 3 3.45 -5.05 -1.05
N ASN A 4 3.21 -5.88 -2.06
CA ASN A 4 2.46 -5.55 -3.25
C ASN A 4 1.43 -6.67 -3.45
N PRO A 5 0.26 -6.61 -2.76
CA PRO A 5 -0.71 -7.69 -2.78
C PRO A 5 -1.20 -7.97 -4.20
N PRO A 6 -1.63 -9.21 -4.49
CA PRO A 6 -2.36 -9.48 -5.72
C PRO A 6 -3.70 -8.74 -5.72
N PHE A 7 -4.08 -8.14 -6.85
CA PHE A 7 -5.30 -7.33 -6.99
C PHE A 7 -6.08 -7.56 -8.30
N HIS A 8 -5.65 -8.50 -9.15
CA HIS A 8 -6.40 -8.84 -10.37
C HIS A 8 -7.47 -9.88 -10.04
N LYS A 9 -8.68 -9.69 -10.58
CA LYS A 9 -9.80 -10.62 -10.43
C LYS A 9 -9.94 -11.58 -11.61
N GLU A 10 -9.36 -11.24 -12.76
CA GLU A 10 -9.44 -12.04 -13.98
C GLU A 10 -8.25 -12.98 -14.14
N SER A 11 -8.49 -14.13 -14.76
CA SER A 11 -7.46 -15.11 -15.07
C SER A 11 -6.39 -14.53 -16.01
N SER A 12 -5.12 -14.66 -15.62
CA SER A 12 -4.03 -14.43 -16.54
C SER A 12 -4.00 -15.58 -17.54
N PRO A 13 -3.76 -15.33 -18.84
CA PRO A 13 -3.53 -16.39 -19.82
C PRO A 13 -2.28 -17.21 -19.50
N ASN A 14 -1.42 -16.73 -18.59
CA ASN A 14 -0.26 -17.45 -18.09
C ASN A 14 -0.56 -18.09 -16.73
N LEU A 15 -0.64 -19.42 -16.70
CA LEU A 15 -1.03 -20.22 -15.53
C LEU A 15 -0.12 -19.99 -14.32
N GLU A 16 1.18 -19.78 -14.53
CA GLU A 16 2.16 -19.54 -13.47
C GLU A 16 1.97 -18.16 -12.82
N LYS A 17 1.43 -17.18 -13.56
CA LYS A 17 1.17 -15.82 -13.08
C LYS A 17 -0.16 -15.69 -12.33
N ASN A 18 -1.02 -16.70 -12.38
CA ASN A 18 -2.33 -16.65 -11.72
C ASN A 18 -2.20 -16.52 -10.19
N ILE A 19 -1.33 -17.31 -9.56
CA ILE A 19 -1.18 -17.27 -8.09
C ILE A 19 -0.67 -15.90 -7.61
N ALA A 20 0.26 -15.28 -8.34
CA ALA A 20 0.88 -14.01 -7.96
C ALA A 20 0.02 -12.77 -8.27
N HIS A 21 -0.97 -12.89 -9.16
CA HIS A 21 -1.82 -11.76 -9.57
C HIS A 21 -3.24 -11.84 -9.04
N HIS A 22 -3.72 -13.02 -8.65
CA HIS A 22 -5.11 -13.22 -8.25
C HIS A 22 -5.35 -13.00 -6.78
N GLU A 23 -6.35 -12.19 -6.49
CA GLU A 23 -6.81 -11.95 -5.12
C GLU A 23 -7.48 -13.22 -4.57
N GLN A 24 -6.69 -14.12 -3.98
CA GLN A 24 -7.19 -15.31 -3.28
C GLN A 24 -7.63 -14.98 -1.85
N ILE A 25 -7.06 -13.92 -1.28
CA ILE A 25 -7.34 -13.43 0.07
C ILE A 25 -7.76 -11.96 -0.09
N PRO A 26 -8.89 -11.53 0.52
CA PRO A 26 -9.31 -10.13 0.46
C PRO A 26 -8.21 -9.18 0.96
N LEU A 27 -8.03 -8.04 0.30
CA LEU A 27 -7.03 -7.03 0.68
C LEU A 27 -7.05 -6.67 2.18
N GLN A 28 -8.24 -6.49 2.77
CA GLN A 28 -8.36 -6.32 4.22
C GLN A 28 -7.58 -7.39 5.00
N LYS A 29 -7.82 -8.66 4.70
CA LYS A 29 -7.21 -9.77 5.42
C LYS A 29 -5.70 -9.84 5.16
N TRP A 30 -5.28 -9.50 3.94
CA TRP A 30 -3.88 -9.38 3.59
C TRP A 30 -3.17 -8.32 4.45
N ILE A 31 -3.75 -7.13 4.56
CA ILE A 31 -3.20 -6.04 5.37
C ILE A 31 -3.13 -6.44 6.84
N GLU A 32 -4.19 -7.02 7.41
CA GLU A 32 -4.21 -7.52 8.79
C GLU A 32 -3.04 -8.50 9.06
N LEU A 33 -2.83 -9.46 8.17
CA LEU A 33 -1.74 -10.45 8.31
C LEU A 33 -0.36 -9.79 8.23
N CYS A 34 -0.20 -8.77 7.38
CA CYS A 34 1.05 -8.02 7.30
C CYS A 34 1.31 -7.21 8.58
N LEU A 35 0.31 -6.49 9.09
CA LEU A 35 0.45 -5.59 10.25
C LEU A 35 0.65 -6.33 11.57
N LYS A 36 0.17 -7.57 11.69
CA LYS A 36 0.52 -8.47 12.80
C LYS A 36 2.01 -8.74 12.92
N ARG A 37 2.76 -8.65 11.82
CA ARG A 37 4.22 -8.87 11.78
C ARG A 37 5.03 -7.57 11.93
N VAL A 38 4.37 -6.42 11.98
CA VAL A 38 5.02 -5.13 12.21
C VAL A 38 5.10 -4.90 13.73
N ARG A 39 6.32 -4.72 14.24
CA ARG A 39 6.55 -4.33 15.63
C ARG A 39 6.10 -2.88 15.88
N ASN A 40 5.91 -2.48 17.13
CA ASN A 40 5.61 -1.10 17.50
C ASN A 40 6.72 -0.17 16.97
N ASN A 41 6.37 1.03 16.50
CA ASN A 41 7.24 1.95 15.74
C ASN A 41 7.87 1.35 14.47
N GLY A 42 7.37 0.19 14.00
CA GLY A 42 7.83 -0.47 12.80
C GLY A 42 7.22 0.14 11.54
N PHE A 43 7.97 0.01 10.44
CA PHE A 43 7.58 0.52 9.12
C PHE A 43 6.70 -0.47 8.35
N PHE A 44 5.67 0.05 7.69
CA PHE A 44 4.83 -0.63 6.72
C PHE A 44 4.79 0.14 5.40
N GLY A 45 4.87 -0.56 4.28
CA GLY A 45 4.69 0.00 2.95
C GLY A 45 3.86 -0.94 2.07
N ILE A 46 2.95 -0.38 1.29
CA ILE A 46 2.10 -1.13 0.37
C ILE A 46 1.90 -0.40 -0.96
N VAL A 47 1.87 -1.15 -2.06
CA VAL A 47 1.47 -0.65 -3.38
C VAL A 47 0.10 -1.23 -3.73
N ILE A 48 -0.87 -0.37 -4.04
CA ILE A 48 -2.24 -0.80 -4.38
C ILE A 48 -2.81 -0.01 -5.55
N PRO A 49 -3.88 -0.49 -6.20
CA PRO A 49 -4.69 0.33 -7.09
C PRO A 49 -5.31 1.50 -6.33
N THR A 50 -5.39 2.68 -6.96
CA THR A 50 -5.95 3.89 -6.33
C THR A 50 -7.39 3.70 -5.84
N ALA A 51 -8.18 2.88 -6.53
CA ALA A 51 -9.56 2.55 -6.14
C ALA A 51 -9.67 1.82 -4.78
N ARG A 52 -8.59 1.21 -4.29
CA ARG A 52 -8.54 0.50 -3.00
C ARG A 52 -8.01 1.38 -1.85
N LEU A 53 -7.84 2.69 -2.07
CA LEU A 53 -7.29 3.62 -1.08
C LEU A 53 -8.12 3.62 0.21
N THR A 54 -9.44 3.83 0.10
CA THR A 54 -10.33 3.93 1.27
C THR A 54 -10.29 2.66 2.12
N GLU A 55 -10.40 1.49 1.50
CA GLU A 55 -10.30 0.20 2.19
C GLU A 55 -8.96 0.08 2.94
N THR A 56 -7.86 0.50 2.31
CA THR A 56 -6.53 0.45 2.93
C THR A 56 -6.41 1.39 4.11
N LEU A 57 -6.89 2.63 4.00
CA LEU A 57 -6.85 3.61 5.10
C LEU A 57 -7.64 3.14 6.32
N ILE A 58 -8.81 2.55 6.12
CA ILE A 58 -9.63 1.96 7.20
C ILE A 58 -8.83 0.88 7.94
N GLN A 59 -8.08 0.04 7.22
CA GLN A 59 -7.27 -1.00 7.86
C GLN A 59 -6.05 -0.44 8.60
N LEU A 60 -5.42 0.61 8.08
CA LEU A 60 -4.31 1.29 8.75
C LEU A 60 -4.78 1.93 10.06
N GLU A 61 -5.91 2.63 10.04
CA GLU A 61 -6.51 3.23 11.23
C GLU A 61 -6.85 2.19 12.31
N LYS A 62 -7.55 1.11 11.93
CA LYS A 62 -7.91 -0.01 12.83
C LYS A 62 -6.71 -0.67 13.51
N ASN A 63 -5.52 -0.56 12.92
CA ASN A 63 -4.29 -1.16 13.40
C ASN A 63 -3.29 -0.13 13.99
N ASN A 64 -3.78 1.04 14.38
CA ASN A 64 -2.98 2.12 15.00
C ASN A 64 -1.78 2.55 14.16
N MET A 65 -1.93 2.58 12.83
CA MET A 65 -0.88 3.07 11.95
C MET A 65 -1.00 4.58 11.79
N GLY A 66 0.08 5.31 12.03
CA GLY A 66 0.17 6.76 11.82
C GLY A 66 1.37 7.14 10.96
N LYS A 67 1.64 8.44 10.85
CA LYS A 67 2.62 8.98 9.89
C LYS A 67 2.40 8.39 8.48
N ILE A 68 1.13 8.39 8.07
CA ILE A 68 0.72 7.79 6.81
C ILE A 68 1.11 8.74 5.69
N ILE A 69 1.88 8.24 4.72
CA ILE A 69 2.28 8.99 3.52
C ILE A 69 1.70 8.26 2.32
N ILE A 70 0.91 8.98 1.51
CA ILE A 70 0.40 8.49 0.23
C ILE A 70 1.20 9.15 -0.90
N THR A 71 1.74 8.34 -1.81
CA THR A 71 2.50 8.78 -2.97
C THR A 71 1.82 8.36 -4.26
N THR A 72 1.55 9.33 -5.13
CA THR A 72 0.95 9.12 -6.47
C THR A 72 1.99 9.18 -7.59
N PHE A 73 1.83 8.36 -8.64
CA PHE A 73 2.69 8.38 -9.83
C PHE A 73 1.94 8.97 -11.03
N ARG A 74 2.60 9.91 -11.74
CA ARG A 74 2.00 10.84 -12.72
C ARG A 74 1.23 10.19 -13.88
N GLU A 75 1.72 9.10 -14.46
CA GLU A 75 1.29 8.78 -15.84
C GLU A 75 -0.01 8.00 -15.97
N THR A 76 -0.45 7.32 -14.91
CA THR A 76 -1.70 6.55 -14.99
C THR A 76 -2.64 6.74 -13.81
N LYS A 77 -2.17 7.26 -12.67
CA LYS A 77 -2.91 7.27 -11.39
C LYS A 77 -3.60 5.94 -11.07
N LYS A 78 -3.16 4.83 -11.67
CA LYS A 78 -3.76 3.50 -11.50
C LYS A 78 -3.32 2.88 -10.20
N ARG A 79 -2.13 3.25 -9.71
CA ARG A 79 -1.53 2.74 -8.48
C ARG A 79 -0.95 3.86 -7.62
N ILE A 80 -0.97 3.63 -6.32
CA ILE A 80 -0.39 4.48 -5.30
C ILE A 80 0.49 3.65 -4.38
N THR A 81 1.48 4.28 -3.77
CA THR A 81 2.20 3.71 -2.63
C THR A 81 1.69 4.36 -1.36
N ILE A 82 1.53 3.57 -0.31
CA ILE A 82 1.16 4.04 1.02
C ILE A 82 2.21 3.52 1.99
N THR A 83 2.79 4.40 2.80
CA THR A 83 3.68 4.02 3.90
C THR A 83 3.14 4.51 5.23
N ALA A 84 3.38 3.78 6.31
CA ALA A 84 2.94 4.15 7.64
C ALA A 84 3.84 3.55 8.74
N ILE A 85 3.77 4.10 9.94
CA ILE A 85 4.49 3.65 11.13
C ILE A 85 3.49 3.17 12.19
N LYS A 86 3.72 1.99 12.75
CA LYS A 86 2.84 1.41 13.78
C LYS A 86 2.93 2.15 15.12
N ASP A 87 1.79 2.36 15.77
CA ASP A 87 1.60 3.07 17.03
C ASP A 87 2.09 4.53 17.01
N ASN A 88 2.08 5.14 15.83
CA ASN A 88 2.44 6.53 15.64
C ASN A 88 1.18 7.42 15.62
N LYS A 89 1.25 8.62 16.20
CA LYS A 89 0.11 9.56 16.29
C LYS A 89 0.18 10.72 15.30
N THR A 90 1.22 10.79 14.48
CA THR A 90 1.34 11.82 13.45
C THR A 90 0.21 11.67 12.44
N PRO A 91 -0.48 12.77 12.06
CA PRO A 91 -1.52 12.75 11.05
C PRO A 91 -1.06 12.22 9.68
N LEU A 92 -2.04 11.96 8.82
CA LEU A 92 -1.81 11.58 7.43
C LEU A 92 -1.29 12.76 6.60
N GLU A 93 -0.36 12.48 5.70
CA GLU A 93 0.21 13.39 4.72
C GLU A 93 0.03 12.83 3.30
N ILE A 94 -0.32 13.68 2.35
CA ILE A 94 -0.46 13.32 0.93
C ILE A 94 0.64 14.03 0.17
N ILE A 95 1.52 13.26 -0.49
CA ILE A 95 2.64 13.80 -1.25
C ILE A 95 2.43 13.45 -2.72
N ASN A 96 2.28 14.48 -3.55
CA ASN A 96 2.20 14.32 -5.00
C ASN A 96 3.59 14.53 -5.60
N LEU A 97 4.25 13.43 -5.98
CA LEU A 97 5.59 13.50 -6.56
C LEU A 97 5.52 13.67 -8.09
N SER A 98 6.23 14.68 -8.57
CA SER A 98 6.55 14.92 -9.97
C SER A 98 7.86 14.26 -10.37
N HIS A 99 8.10 14.05 -11.67
CA HIS A 99 9.33 13.40 -12.15
C HIS A 99 10.60 14.17 -11.74
N SER A 100 10.51 15.49 -11.58
CA SER A 100 11.61 16.34 -11.07
C SER A 100 11.97 16.08 -9.61
N ASP A 101 11.05 15.56 -8.80
CA ASP A 101 11.29 15.33 -7.36
C ASP A 101 12.17 14.09 -7.10
N TYR A 102 12.32 13.22 -8.11
CA TYR A 102 13.24 12.07 -8.07
C TYR A 102 14.66 12.41 -8.50
N LEU A 103 14.85 13.57 -9.15
CA LEU A 103 16.14 14.02 -9.68
C LEU A 103 16.80 15.08 -8.80
N ALA A 104 16.13 15.55 -7.75
CA ALA A 104 16.72 16.46 -6.79
C ALA A 104 17.73 15.68 -5.91
N PRO A 105 19.04 16.04 -5.91
CA PRO A 105 19.96 15.49 -4.93
C PRO A 105 19.51 15.90 -3.53
N LYS A 106 19.51 14.92 -2.60
CA LYS A 106 19.35 15.17 -1.18
C LYS A 106 20.58 15.85 -0.58
#